data_AF-A0A8T6V4S3-F1
#
_entry.id   AF-A0A8T6V4S3-F1
#
_cell.length_a   1.000
_cell.length_b   1.000
_cell.length_c   1.000
_cell.angle_alpha   90.00
_cell.angle_beta   90.00
_cell.angle_gamma   90.00
#
_symmetry.space_group_name_H-M   'P 1'
#
loop_
_entity.id
_entity.type
_entity.pdbx_description
1 polymer ?
#
loop_
_entity_poly.entity_id
_entity_poly.type
_entity_poly.pdbx_seq_one_letter_code
_entity_poly.pdbx_strand_id
1 'polypeptide(L)'
;MKNLNLKYDSILPTEILDYEGHLVLTTFKEVPSNCKIPLLHEDLFEKHITVISGKIIQKLRLGLDDELIIGIDPGKRIGLSVSYYGKEIEKSFHGSIEKMVLHIITIMGELRARRKVIKIGNGDMEIAKKIGTMLNLKFCSSFELEYVDESKTSPKIKNFNSRGKRDMLSARYISQRDGLRQLVLPLSITG
;
A
#
# COMPACT_ATOMS: atom_id res chain seq x y z
N MET A 1 -15.36 -9.87 -2.76
CA MET A 1 -14.37 -10.97 -2.62
C MET A 1 -13.81 -11.47 -3.96
N LYS A 2 -14.64 -11.76 -4.97
CA LYS A 2 -14.17 -12.21 -6.30
C LYS A 2 -13.13 -11.26 -6.94
N ASN A 3 -13.36 -9.94 -6.87
CA ASN A 3 -12.41 -8.94 -7.40
C ASN A 3 -11.07 -8.89 -6.64
N LEU A 4 -11.05 -9.34 -5.37
CA LEU A 4 -9.82 -9.49 -4.58
C LEU A 4 -9.12 -10.84 -4.83
N ASN A 5 -9.72 -11.71 -5.64
CA ASN A 5 -9.28 -13.09 -5.86
C ASN A 5 -9.03 -13.87 -4.55
N LEU A 6 -9.84 -13.57 -3.52
CA LEU A 6 -9.79 -14.26 -2.23
C LEU A 6 -10.82 -15.39 -2.22
N LYS A 7 -10.40 -16.54 -1.70
CA LYS A 7 -11.34 -17.62 -1.32
C LYS A 7 -12.19 -17.15 -0.16
N TYR A 8 -13.47 -17.47 -0.19
CA TYR A 8 -14.42 -17.11 0.85
C TYR A 8 -15.51 -18.17 0.93
N ASP A 9 -16.03 -18.34 2.13
CA ASP A 9 -17.23 -19.13 2.39
C ASP A 9 -18.41 -18.17 2.55
N SER A 10 -19.59 -18.60 2.10
CA SER A 10 -20.84 -17.87 2.30
C SER A 10 -21.60 -18.55 3.41
N ILE A 11 -21.76 -17.85 4.54
CA ILE A 11 -22.43 -18.36 5.74
C ILE A 11 -23.60 -17.46 6.11
N LEU A 12 -24.55 -17.99 6.88
CA LEU A 12 -25.66 -17.24 7.46
C LEU A 12 -25.21 -16.46 8.71
N PRO A 13 -25.89 -15.36 9.07
CA PRO A 13 -25.58 -14.62 10.30
C PRO A 13 -25.61 -15.49 11.57
N THR A 14 -26.50 -16.49 11.61
CA THR A 14 -26.62 -17.43 12.72
C THR A 14 -25.41 -18.37 12.85
N GLU A 15 -24.65 -18.57 11.78
CA GLU A 15 -23.49 -19.47 11.75
C GLU A 15 -22.18 -18.76 12.15
N ILE A 16 -22.18 -17.43 12.31
CA ILE A 16 -20.98 -16.63 12.59
C ILE A 16 -20.29 -17.06 13.90
N LEU A 17 -21.06 -17.41 14.93
CA LEU A 17 -20.51 -17.75 16.25
C LEU A 17 -19.73 -19.07 16.25
N ASP A 18 -20.11 -20.00 15.38
CA ASP A 18 -19.51 -21.34 15.26
C ASP A 18 -18.57 -21.44 14.05
N TYR A 19 -18.36 -20.34 13.33
CA TYR A 19 -17.52 -20.32 12.15
C TYR A 19 -16.03 -20.43 12.50
N GLU A 20 -15.32 -21.38 11.90
CA GLU A 20 -13.90 -21.63 12.17
C GLU A 20 -12.94 -20.71 11.37
N GLY A 21 -13.48 -19.77 10.59
CA GLY A 21 -12.67 -18.88 9.77
C GLY A 21 -11.98 -17.77 10.57
N HIS A 22 -11.03 -17.11 9.90
CA HIS A 22 -10.16 -16.10 10.52
C HIS A 22 -10.75 -14.67 10.53
N LEU A 23 -11.75 -14.42 9.69
CA LEU A 23 -12.32 -13.10 9.44
C LEU A 23 -13.73 -13.25 8.87
N VAL A 24 -14.65 -12.42 9.33
CA VAL A 24 -16.01 -12.33 8.79
C VAL A 24 -16.26 -10.93 8.25
N LEU A 25 -16.87 -10.85 7.08
CA LEU A 25 -17.38 -9.62 6.48
C LEU A 25 -18.90 -9.66 6.56
N THR A 26 -19.49 -8.76 7.33
CA THR A 26 -20.93 -8.81 7.68
C THR A 26 -21.49 -7.40 7.87
N THR A 27 -22.81 -7.25 7.82
CA THR A 27 -23.40 -5.94 8.10
C THR A 27 -23.40 -5.61 9.59
N PHE A 28 -23.49 -4.33 9.94
CA PHE A 28 -23.59 -3.91 11.36
C PHE A 28 -24.81 -4.51 12.07
N LYS A 29 -25.90 -4.75 11.33
CA LYS A 29 -27.16 -5.31 11.87
C LYS A 29 -27.07 -6.80 12.17
N GLU A 30 -26.15 -7.50 11.51
CA GLU A 30 -25.99 -8.95 11.59
C GLU A 30 -24.87 -9.37 12.56
N VAL A 31 -24.21 -8.41 13.22
CA VAL A 31 -23.12 -8.70 14.18
C VAL A 31 -23.66 -9.38 15.43
N PRO A 32 -23.19 -10.59 15.77
CA PRO A 32 -23.50 -11.21 17.04
C PRO A 32 -22.84 -10.45 18.20
N SER A 33 -23.55 -10.28 19.31
CA SER A 33 -23.09 -9.51 20.47
C SER A 33 -21.81 -10.06 21.13
N ASN A 34 -21.49 -11.35 20.95
CA ASN A 34 -20.31 -12.02 21.55
C ASN A 34 -19.33 -12.59 20.50
N CYS A 35 -19.27 -12.02 19.30
CA CYS A 35 -18.38 -12.53 18.26
C CYS A 35 -16.89 -12.28 18.61
N LYS A 36 -16.09 -13.36 18.65
CA LYS A 36 -14.64 -13.30 18.89
C LYS A 36 -13.82 -13.21 17.61
N ILE A 37 -14.40 -13.57 16.47
CA ILE A 37 -13.74 -13.53 15.17
C ILE A 37 -13.62 -12.05 14.75
N PRO A 38 -12.47 -11.62 14.21
CA PRO A 38 -12.35 -10.29 13.63
C PRO A 38 -13.45 -10.02 12.60
N LEU A 39 -14.06 -8.84 12.69
CA LEU A 39 -15.13 -8.40 11.78
C LEU A 39 -14.70 -7.22 10.90
N LEU A 40 -15.18 -7.25 9.67
CA LEU A 40 -15.24 -6.12 8.72
C LEU A 40 -16.71 -5.89 8.33
N HIS A 41 -17.02 -4.68 7.88
CA HIS A 41 -18.39 -4.26 7.55
C HIS A 41 -18.54 -3.81 6.11
N GLU A 42 -19.80 -3.61 5.68
CA GLU A 42 -20.14 -3.28 4.29
C GLU A 42 -19.59 -1.93 3.81
N ASP A 43 -19.28 -1.01 4.72
CA ASP A 43 -18.64 0.29 4.44
C ASP A 43 -17.28 0.13 3.74
N LEU A 44 -16.69 -1.06 3.85
CA LEU A 44 -15.46 -1.43 3.17
C LEU A 44 -15.62 -1.45 1.64
N PHE A 45 -16.82 -1.75 1.11
CA PHE A 45 -17.04 -1.91 -0.33
C PHE A 45 -16.94 -0.60 -1.11
N GLU A 46 -17.07 0.54 -0.44
CA GLU A 46 -16.92 1.86 -1.06
C GLU A 46 -15.46 2.27 -1.24
N LYS A 47 -14.52 1.52 -0.65
CA LYS A 47 -13.09 1.87 -0.63
C LYS A 47 -12.35 1.24 -1.82
N HIS A 48 -11.20 1.83 -2.16
CA HIS A 48 -10.30 1.26 -3.16
C HIS A 48 -9.79 -0.13 -2.73
N ILE A 49 -9.63 -1.05 -3.70
CA ILE A 49 -9.26 -2.45 -3.45
C ILE A 49 -7.97 -2.63 -2.62
N THR A 50 -7.02 -1.72 -2.77
CA THR A 50 -5.79 -1.65 -1.97
C THR A 50 -6.08 -1.39 -0.50
N VAL A 51 -6.97 -0.44 -0.20
CA VAL A 51 -7.39 -0.13 1.16
C VAL A 51 -8.15 -1.30 1.77
N ILE A 52 -9.01 -1.95 0.98
CA ILE A 52 -9.72 -3.16 1.40
C ILE A 52 -8.73 -4.25 1.81
N SER A 53 -7.75 -4.53 0.95
CA SER A 53 -6.68 -5.51 1.20
C SER A 53 -5.88 -5.16 2.45
N GLY A 54 -5.54 -3.88 2.64
CA GLY A 54 -4.86 -3.40 3.83
C GLY A 54 -5.69 -3.60 5.11
N LYS A 55 -6.99 -3.26 5.11
CA LYS A 55 -7.85 -3.43 6.28
C LYS A 55 -8.06 -4.91 6.65
N ILE A 56 -8.12 -5.81 5.66
CA ILE A 56 -8.13 -7.27 5.90
C ILE A 56 -6.87 -7.69 6.66
N ILE A 57 -5.68 -7.31 6.16
CA ILE A 57 -4.40 -7.66 6.81
C ILE A 57 -4.32 -7.06 8.22
N GLN A 58 -4.76 -5.82 8.39
CA GLN A 58 -4.76 -5.14 9.68
C GLN A 58 -5.64 -5.87 10.72
N LYS A 59 -6.81 -6.37 10.32
CA LYS A 59 -7.70 -7.13 11.20
C LYS A 59 -7.13 -8.48 11.58
N LEU A 60 -6.42 -9.13 10.65
CA LEU A 60 -5.79 -10.42 10.88
C LEU A 60 -4.52 -10.32 11.75
N ARG A 61 -3.95 -9.13 11.98
CA ARG A 61 -2.82 -8.85 12.88
C ARG A 61 -1.72 -9.92 12.81
N LEU A 62 -1.14 -10.12 11.64
CA LEU A 62 -0.22 -11.23 11.32
C LEU A 62 1.14 -11.22 12.08
N GLY A 63 1.29 -10.52 13.20
CA GLY A 63 2.54 -10.45 13.97
C GLY A 63 3.70 -9.76 13.24
N LEU A 64 3.40 -9.03 12.17
CA LEU A 64 4.36 -8.34 11.31
C LEU A 64 4.52 -6.88 11.77
N ASP A 65 5.64 -6.25 11.43
CA ASP A 65 5.89 -4.86 11.75
C ASP A 65 4.81 -3.96 11.14
N ASP A 66 4.29 -3.05 11.95
CA ASP A 66 3.19 -2.13 11.61
C ASP A 66 3.68 -0.98 10.72
N GLU A 67 4.19 -1.35 9.55
CA GLU A 67 4.75 -0.44 8.55
C GLU A 67 3.93 -0.45 7.25
N LEU A 68 3.76 0.74 6.69
CA LEU A 68 3.28 0.97 5.33
C LEU A 68 4.45 1.50 4.49
N ILE A 69 4.89 0.70 3.52
CA ILE A 69 5.98 1.05 2.60
C ILE A 69 5.42 1.22 1.19
N ILE A 70 5.68 2.38 0.59
CA ILE A 70 5.24 2.72 -0.76
C ILE A 70 6.48 2.94 -1.63
N GLY A 71 6.70 2.06 -2.60
CA GLY A 71 7.77 2.18 -3.58
C GLY A 71 7.28 2.85 -4.86
N ILE A 72 8.03 3.83 -5.35
CA ILE A 72 7.71 4.60 -6.55
C ILE A 72 8.90 4.56 -7.50
N ASP A 73 8.64 4.09 -8.72
CA ASP A 73 9.60 4.05 -9.82
C ASP A 73 9.29 5.17 -10.82
N PRO A 74 10.05 6.28 -10.83
CA PRO A 74 9.76 7.42 -11.70
C PRO A 74 10.08 7.10 -13.17
N GLY A 75 9.31 7.70 -14.08
CA GLY A 75 9.52 7.56 -15.52
C GLY A 75 8.28 7.91 -16.33
N LYS A 76 8.28 7.59 -17.64
CA LYS A 76 7.13 7.84 -18.54
C LYS A 76 5.84 7.17 -18.06
N ARG A 77 5.96 5.98 -17.48
CA ARG A 77 4.91 5.30 -16.71
C ARG A 77 5.47 5.08 -15.32
N ILE A 78 4.79 5.63 -14.33
CA ILE A 78 5.27 5.62 -12.95
C ILE A 78 4.85 4.28 -12.34
N GLY A 79 5.82 3.48 -11.89
CA GLY A 79 5.55 2.24 -11.17
C GLY A 79 5.20 2.52 -9.72
N LEU A 80 4.19 1.82 -9.19
CA LEU A 80 3.77 1.90 -7.78
C LEU A 80 3.73 0.50 -7.17
N SER A 81 4.36 0.33 -6.01
CA SER A 81 4.24 -0.85 -5.16
C SER A 81 3.84 -0.40 -3.76
N VAL A 82 2.84 -1.05 -3.18
CA VAL A 82 2.38 -0.77 -1.81
C VAL A 82 2.52 -2.05 -1.01
N SER A 83 3.27 -1.98 0.09
CA SER A 83 3.46 -3.08 1.02
C SER A 83 3.00 -2.66 2.41
N TYR A 84 2.26 -3.53 3.08
CA TYR A 84 1.68 -3.26 4.39
C TYR A 84 1.79 -4.50 5.27
N TYR A 85 2.28 -4.33 6.50
CA TYR A 85 2.65 -5.45 7.38
C TYR A 85 3.56 -6.46 6.62
N GLY A 86 4.58 -5.97 5.91
CA GLY A 86 5.51 -6.82 5.14
C GLY A 86 4.94 -7.53 3.90
N LYS A 87 3.65 -7.37 3.58
CA LYS A 87 3.00 -8.00 2.41
C LYS A 87 2.69 -6.97 1.33
N GLU A 88 3.06 -7.26 0.08
CA GLU A 88 2.68 -6.44 -1.09
C GLU A 88 1.16 -6.56 -1.33
N ILE A 89 0.46 -5.43 -1.23
CA ILE A 89 -1.00 -5.32 -1.38
C ILE A 89 -1.43 -4.62 -2.67
N GLU A 90 -0.53 -3.88 -3.31
CA GLU A 90 -0.76 -3.30 -4.62
C GLU A 90 0.52 -3.29 -5.45
N LYS A 91 0.31 -3.50 -6.74
CA LYS A 91 1.33 -3.36 -7.76
C LYS A 91 0.68 -2.81 -9.03
N SER A 92 0.99 -1.57 -9.37
CA SER A 92 0.26 -0.82 -10.41
C SER A 92 1.16 0.15 -11.16
N PHE A 93 0.62 0.77 -12.21
CA PHE A 93 1.28 1.81 -12.98
C PHE A 93 0.36 3.00 -13.15
N HIS A 94 0.93 4.20 -13.09
CA HIS A 94 0.20 5.45 -13.26
C HIS A 94 0.81 6.28 -14.40
N GLY A 95 -0.06 6.83 -15.25
CA GLY A 95 0.33 7.80 -16.28
C GLY A 95 0.32 9.26 -15.82
N SER A 96 -0.16 9.52 -14.59
CA SER A 96 -0.28 10.86 -14.02
C SER A 96 0.22 10.87 -12.59
N ILE A 97 1.20 11.76 -12.32
CA ILE A 97 1.75 12.01 -10.98
C ILE A 97 0.62 12.43 -10.03
N GLU A 98 -0.30 13.29 -10.47
CA GLU A 98 -1.37 13.80 -9.61
C GLU A 98 -2.33 12.71 -9.17
N LYS A 99 -2.83 11.88 -10.11
CA LYS A 99 -3.72 10.77 -9.77
C LYS A 99 -3.04 9.76 -8.84
N MET A 100 -1.76 9.48 -9.06
CA MET A 100 -0.97 8.59 -8.21
C MET A 100 -0.83 9.16 -6.79
N VAL A 101 -0.48 10.44 -6.64
CA VAL A 101 -0.34 11.06 -5.31
C VAL A 101 -1.66 11.09 -4.55
N LEU A 102 -2.78 11.41 -5.21
CA LEU A 102 -4.09 11.35 -4.58
C LEU A 102 -4.41 9.93 -4.08
N HIS A 103 -4.12 8.92 -4.90
CA HIS A 103 -4.27 7.51 -4.53
C HIS A 103 -3.40 7.13 -3.32
N ILE A 104 -2.12 7.54 -3.31
CA ILE A 104 -1.20 7.33 -2.18
C ILE A 104 -1.74 7.98 -0.90
N ILE A 105 -2.24 9.23 -0.99
CA ILE A 105 -2.83 9.94 0.15
C ILE A 105 -4.04 9.20 0.71
N THR A 106 -4.92 8.70 -0.16
CA THR A 106 -6.06 7.87 0.26
C THR A 106 -5.59 6.63 1.01
N ILE A 107 -4.57 5.92 0.50
CA ILE A 107 -4.01 4.74 1.17
C ILE A 107 -3.43 5.10 2.54
N MET A 108 -2.61 6.16 2.62
CA MET A 108 -1.95 6.58 3.86
C MET A 108 -2.93 7.11 4.91
N GLY A 109 -4.03 7.73 4.50
CA GLY A 109 -5.09 8.20 5.40
C GLY A 109 -5.97 7.07 5.92
N GLU A 110 -6.21 6.04 5.11
CA GLU A 110 -7.10 4.93 5.44
C GLU A 110 -6.43 3.76 6.18
N LEU A 111 -5.12 3.56 5.96
CA LEU A 111 -4.33 2.50 6.58
C LEU A 111 -3.49 3.05 7.75
N ARG A 112 -3.75 2.52 8.94
CA ARG A 112 -3.04 2.91 10.16
C ARG A 112 -1.75 2.11 10.29
N ALA A 113 -0.62 2.78 10.10
CA ALA A 113 0.71 2.24 10.36
C ALA A 113 1.45 3.12 11.37
N ARG A 114 2.24 2.50 12.27
CA ARG A 114 3.22 3.19 13.12
C ARG A 114 4.24 3.96 12.30
N ARG A 115 4.70 3.37 11.18
CA ARG A 115 5.63 4.02 10.25
C ARG A 115 5.07 4.00 8.85
N LYS A 116 5.16 5.14 8.17
CA LYS A 116 4.79 5.31 6.76
C LYS A 116 6.03 5.77 6.01
N VAL A 117 6.51 4.95 5.09
CA VAL A 117 7.75 5.18 4.35
C VAL A 117 7.43 5.23 2.86
N ILE A 118 7.82 6.32 2.22
CA ILE A 118 7.74 6.49 0.76
C ILE A 118 9.16 6.41 0.23
N LYS A 119 9.41 5.44 -0.65
CA LYS A 119 10.68 5.23 -1.30
C LYS A 119 10.55 5.57 -2.78
N ILE A 120 11.33 6.53 -3.26
CA ILE A 120 11.31 6.99 -4.65
C ILE A 120 12.65 6.68 -5.29
N GLY A 121 12.64 5.99 -6.43
CA GLY A 121 13.86 5.78 -7.21
C GLY A 121 14.46 7.10 -7.72
N ASN A 122 15.78 7.12 -7.91
CA ASN A 122 16.51 8.31 -8.37
C ASN A 122 16.80 8.35 -9.87
N GLY A 123 16.18 7.47 -10.68
CA GLY A 123 16.44 7.34 -12.12
C GLY A 123 16.03 8.58 -12.92
N ASP A 124 14.90 9.19 -12.55
CA ASP A 124 14.47 10.50 -13.04
C ASP A 124 14.25 11.44 -11.84
N MET A 125 15.31 12.17 -11.46
CA MET A 125 15.29 13.05 -10.30
C MET A 125 14.36 14.26 -10.44
N GLU A 126 14.00 14.67 -11.66
CA GLU A 126 13.04 15.76 -11.87
C GLU A 126 11.63 15.28 -11.47
N ILE A 127 11.22 14.12 -11.99
CA ILE A 127 9.95 13.49 -11.64
C ILE A 127 9.93 13.09 -10.15
N ALA A 128 11.02 12.51 -9.64
CA ALA A 128 11.11 12.07 -8.25
C ALA A 128 10.91 13.24 -7.26
N LYS A 129 11.59 14.37 -7.48
CA LYS A 129 11.42 15.58 -6.66
C LYS A 129 10.00 16.13 -6.76
N LYS A 130 9.41 16.16 -7.96
CA LYS A 130 8.03 16.62 -8.16
C LYS A 130 7.01 15.78 -7.38
N ILE A 131 7.20 14.46 -7.36
CA ILE A 131 6.38 13.54 -6.56
C ILE A 131 6.54 13.83 -5.07
N GLY A 132 7.79 13.93 -4.58
CA GLY A 132 8.09 14.23 -3.18
C GLY A 132 7.49 15.56 -2.71
N THR A 133 7.64 16.63 -3.50
CA THR A 133 7.04 17.93 -3.20
C THR A 133 5.52 17.87 -3.15
N MET A 134 4.87 17.20 -4.11
CA MET A 134 3.41 17.15 -4.13
C MET A 134 2.83 16.32 -3.00
N LEU A 135 3.52 15.25 -2.58
CA LEU A 135 3.16 14.49 -1.37
C LEU A 135 3.27 15.37 -0.12
N ASN A 136 4.37 16.10 0.03
CA ASN A 136 4.58 17.01 1.16
C ASN A 136 3.51 18.12 1.23
N LEU A 137 3.11 18.67 0.08
CA LEU A 137 2.10 19.72 0.02
C LEU A 137 0.68 19.21 0.30
N LYS A 138 0.34 18.00 -0.18
CA LYS A 138 -1.05 17.50 -0.14
C LYS A 138 -1.33 16.57 1.06
N PHE A 139 -0.32 15.99 1.70
CA PHE A 139 -0.51 15.06 2.82
C PHE A 139 -0.27 15.75 4.18
N CYS A 140 -1.34 15.82 4.98
CA CYS A 140 -1.33 16.57 6.25
C CYS A 140 -0.81 15.75 7.46
N SER A 141 0.02 14.74 7.25
CA SER A 141 0.60 13.94 8.34
C SER A 141 2.06 13.60 8.05
N SER A 142 2.81 13.22 9.09
CA SER A 142 4.20 12.87 8.93
C SER A 142 4.39 11.55 8.19
N PHE A 143 5.45 11.48 7.41
CA PHE A 143 5.92 10.28 6.73
C PHE A 143 7.43 10.37 6.50
N GLU A 144 8.06 9.25 6.26
CA GLU A 144 9.47 9.20 5.90
C GLU A 144 9.60 9.15 4.38
N LEU A 145 10.45 10.00 3.81
CA LEU A 145 10.78 10.02 2.40
C LEU A 145 12.22 9.54 2.20
N GLU A 146 12.41 8.61 1.30
CA GLU A 146 13.71 8.03 1.00
C GLU A 146 13.93 8.04 -0.52
N TYR A 147 15.01 8.68 -0.98
CA TYR A 147 15.45 8.55 -2.37
C TYR A 147 16.41 7.37 -2.48
N VAL A 148 16.06 6.41 -3.34
CA VAL A 148 16.78 5.15 -3.49
C VAL A 148 17.62 5.18 -4.75
N ASP A 149 18.88 4.77 -4.64
CA ASP A 149 19.77 4.70 -5.79
C ASP A 149 19.45 3.51 -6.73
N GLU A 150 19.08 3.86 -7.95
CA GLU A 150 18.83 2.96 -9.07
C GLU A 150 20.13 2.62 -9.81
N SER A 151 21.25 3.34 -9.64
CA SER A 151 22.48 3.14 -10.44
C SER A 151 23.10 1.74 -10.30
N LYS A 152 22.81 1.02 -9.20
CA LYS A 152 23.15 -0.40 -9.01
C LYS A 152 22.24 -1.37 -9.79
N THR A 153 21.40 -0.87 -10.70
CA THR A 153 20.53 -1.66 -11.60
C THR A 153 21.18 -1.90 -12.97
N SER A 154 22.49 -2.13 -13.05
CA SER A 154 23.01 -2.91 -14.18
C SER A 154 22.59 -4.38 -13.98
N PRO A 155 21.83 -5.00 -14.91
CA PRO A 155 21.09 -6.22 -14.61
C PRO A 155 22.04 -7.42 -14.46
N LYS A 156 22.18 -7.93 -13.22
CA LYS A 156 22.53 -9.34 -12.97
C LYS A 156 21.39 -10.31 -13.35
N ILE A 157 20.56 -9.94 -14.33
CA ILE A 157 19.50 -10.80 -14.89
C ILE A 157 19.59 -10.69 -16.41
N LYS A 158 20.57 -11.41 -16.97
CA LYS A 158 20.83 -11.46 -18.42
C LYS A 158 19.74 -12.19 -19.23
N ASN A 159 18.77 -12.89 -18.62
CA ASN A 159 17.91 -13.83 -19.37
C ASN A 159 16.39 -13.71 -19.12
N PHE A 160 15.80 -12.51 -19.23
CA PHE A 160 14.33 -12.42 -19.38
C PHE A 160 13.97 -11.41 -20.49
N ASN A 161 13.70 -11.92 -21.69
CA ASN A 161 13.31 -11.20 -22.90
C ASN A 161 11.85 -10.65 -22.83
N SER A 162 11.45 -10.05 -21.72
CA SER A 162 10.11 -9.45 -21.60
C SER A 162 10.18 -8.12 -20.85
N ARG A 163 10.31 -7.01 -21.60
CA ARG A 163 10.27 -5.62 -21.09
C ARG A 163 9.15 -5.40 -20.06
N GLY A 164 7.94 -5.91 -20.33
CA GLY A 164 6.80 -5.74 -19.43
C GLY A 164 6.92 -6.39 -18.05
N LYS A 165 7.72 -7.45 -17.87
CA LYS A 165 7.95 -8.07 -16.54
C LYS A 165 9.01 -7.32 -15.73
N ARG A 166 9.98 -6.68 -16.41
CA ARG A 166 11.01 -5.83 -15.78
C ARG A 166 10.38 -4.58 -15.18
N ASP A 167 9.58 -3.86 -15.96
CA ASP A 167 8.91 -2.63 -15.52
C ASP A 167 7.98 -2.90 -14.33
N MET A 168 7.40 -4.11 -14.26
CA MET A 168 6.53 -4.46 -13.14
C MET A 168 7.33 -4.58 -11.84
N LEU A 169 8.57 -5.08 -11.87
CA LEU A 169 9.30 -5.41 -10.64
C LEU A 169 10.10 -4.24 -10.04
N SER A 170 10.33 -3.16 -10.79
CA SER A 170 11.18 -2.04 -10.36
C SER A 170 10.67 -1.35 -9.09
N ALA A 171 9.39 -0.95 -9.04
CA ALA A 171 8.81 -0.30 -7.87
C ALA A 171 8.88 -1.16 -6.59
N ARG A 172 8.75 -2.48 -6.75
CA ARG A 172 8.94 -3.45 -5.65
C ARG A 172 10.40 -3.54 -5.21
N TYR A 173 11.36 -3.51 -6.13
CA TYR A 173 12.77 -3.48 -5.75
C TYR A 173 13.13 -2.18 -5.02
N ILE A 174 12.53 -1.06 -5.42
CA ILE A 174 12.71 0.23 -4.76
C ILE A 174 12.15 0.18 -3.33
N SER A 175 10.95 -0.38 -3.10
CA SER A 175 10.38 -0.48 -1.76
C SER A 175 11.22 -1.33 -0.79
N GLN A 176 11.97 -2.31 -1.31
CA GLN A 176 12.80 -3.22 -0.51
C GLN A 176 14.23 -2.73 -0.23
N ARG A 177 14.68 -1.64 -0.85
CA ARG A 177 16.05 -1.12 -0.69
C ARG A 177 16.15 -0.06 0.38
N ASP A 178 17.35 0.11 0.93
CA ASP A 178 17.66 1.20 1.86
C ASP A 178 18.52 2.28 1.19
N GLY A 179 18.28 3.51 1.60
CA GLY A 179 18.88 4.76 1.15
C GLY A 179 18.81 5.82 2.25
N LEU A 180 19.14 7.07 1.92
CA LEU A 180 19.10 8.15 2.92
C LEU A 180 17.65 8.53 3.21
N ARG A 181 17.25 8.35 4.47
CA ARG A 181 15.90 8.66 4.95
C ARG A 181 15.83 10.10 5.45
N GLN A 182 14.79 10.80 5.02
CA GLN A 182 14.42 12.11 5.53
C GLN A 182 13.02 12.04 6.12
N LEU A 183 12.86 12.48 7.37
CA LEU A 183 11.54 12.64 7.96
C LEU A 183 10.88 13.88 7.34
N VAL A 184 9.70 13.68 6.75
CA VAL A 184 8.85 14.74 6.22
C VAL A 184 7.75 15.01 7.25
N LEU A 185 7.75 16.23 7.76
CA LEU A 185 6.74 16.71 8.70
C LEU A 185 5.63 17.44 7.92
N PRO A 186 4.37 17.38 8.40
CA PRO A 186 3.29 18.12 7.77
C PRO A 186 3.55 19.62 7.89
N LEU A 187 3.11 20.37 6.87
CA LEU A 187 3.31 21.82 6.81
C LEU A 187 2.80 22.56 8.06
N SER A 188 1.70 22.09 8.64
CA SER A 188 1.14 22.63 9.88
C SER A 188 2.08 22.60 11.09
N ILE A 189 3.14 21.79 11.07
CA ILE A 189 4.18 21.71 12.12
C ILE A 189 5.41 22.55 11.75
N THR A 190 5.67 22.76 10.45
CA THR A 190 6.91 23.39 9.97
C THR A 190 6.75 24.85 9.54
N GLY A 191 5.52 25.37 9.38
CA GLY A 191 5.26 26.77 9.00
C GLY A 191 3.82 27.02 8.59
#